data_AF-A0A5J5F6A2-F1
#
_entry.id   AF-A0A5J5F6A2-F1
#
_cell.length_a   1.000
_cell.length_b   1.000
_cell.length_c   1.000
_cell.angle_alpha   90.00
_cell.angle_beta   90.00
_cell.angle_gamma   90.00
#
_symmetry.space_group_name_H-M   'P 1'
#
loop_
_entity.id
_entity.type
_entity.pdbx_description
1 polymer ?
#
loop_
_entity_poly.entity_id
_entity_poly.type
_entity_poly.pdbx_seq_one_letter_code
_entity_poly.pdbx_strand_id
1 'polypeptide(L)'
;MARICIIPASESNDNSSTTESPTILSLPHPRTSAPTRYLMHPTTGLHELTVIRSASSQPRSWLLTPFPTKSEPESTQWIGNGQIISDGALYIATPIDPLFLLLPHILPSKAHFLPADEIVDSLAEESEGVHWLRVIRVARRQLEARVRAVSESVDVGGGEKAFRVSVDKVISILAKKCGAMARGGLPKSLEDEFVTKPLVRPVTAIVSAATTVTAAAENTEIDGTTKDDPTPPQNPAASEEIIHLLRLRVACRFLSTTYLSPNISSLLSSHLDKIHDFASLDAYLAELKKLRAEAAAARFSDFSLKRSMNDDESADLRADKKRKQEEEAKKKKKNVSKGVRELSKVNTRGMAKLTSFFKKKEAA
;
A
#
# COMPACT_ATOMS: atom_id res chain seq x y z
N MET A 1 19.98 3.73 -21.22
CA MET A 1 18.53 3.57 -21.50
C MET A 1 17.82 4.79 -20.95
N ALA A 2 16.98 5.46 -21.75
CA ALA A 2 16.25 6.65 -21.30
C ALA A 2 15.20 6.27 -20.24
N ARG A 3 14.96 7.16 -19.27
CA ARG A 3 13.94 7.01 -18.23
C ARG A 3 13.19 8.32 -18.06
N ILE A 4 11.89 8.23 -17.79
CA ILE A 4 11.03 9.40 -17.59
C ILE A 4 10.89 9.65 -16.09
N CYS A 5 11.30 10.84 -15.66
CA CYS A 5 11.28 11.26 -14.26
C CYS A 5 10.52 12.58 -14.10
N ILE A 6 9.63 12.65 -13.11
CA ILE A 6 9.06 13.89 -12.59
C ILE A 6 9.91 14.31 -11.40
N ILE A 7 10.55 15.47 -11.50
CA ILE A 7 11.41 16.05 -10.46
C ILE A 7 10.83 17.40 -10.01
N PRO A 8 11.13 17.85 -8.77
CA PRO A 8 10.77 19.18 -8.32
C PRO A 8 11.29 20.24 -9.31
N ALA A 9 10.50 21.28 -9.55
CA ALA A 9 10.96 22.41 -10.33
C ALA A 9 12.13 23.10 -9.61
N SER A 10 13.24 23.28 -10.31
CA SER A 10 14.30 24.15 -9.83
C SER A 10 13.87 25.60 -10.07
N GLU A 11 13.73 26.39 -9.01
CA GLU A 11 13.66 27.84 -9.13
C GLU A 11 15.01 28.31 -9.70
N SER A 12 15.08 28.53 -11.01
CA SER A 12 16.22 29.14 -11.67
C SER A 12 16.23 30.64 -11.34
N ASN A 13 16.59 30.98 -10.11
CA ASN A 13 16.90 32.36 -9.77
C ASN A 13 18.36 32.59 -10.15
N ASP A 14 18.56 33.31 -11.25
CA ASP A 14 19.79 33.43 -12.04
C ASP A 14 20.93 34.21 -11.35
N ASN A 15 21.04 34.18 -10.01
CA ASN A 15 21.98 35.04 -9.28
C ASN A 15 22.65 34.43 -8.03
N SER A 16 22.70 33.11 -7.88
CA SER A 16 23.62 32.49 -6.91
C SER A 16 24.34 31.29 -7.50
N SER A 17 25.67 31.32 -7.41
CA SER A 17 26.67 30.48 -8.07
C SER A 17 26.72 29.03 -7.60
N THR A 18 25.62 28.27 -7.71
CA THR A 18 25.65 26.82 -7.47
C THR A 18 24.81 26.10 -8.50
N THR A 19 25.36 26.01 -9.71
CA THR A 19 24.85 25.26 -10.88
C THR A 19 25.04 23.75 -10.70
N GLU A 20 24.68 23.19 -9.56
CA GLU A 20 24.77 21.75 -9.35
C GLU A 20 23.50 21.08 -9.85
N SER A 21 23.64 20.09 -10.74
CA SER A 21 22.49 19.33 -11.24
C SER A 21 22.00 18.31 -10.21
N PRO A 22 20.69 17.98 -10.21
CA PRO A 22 20.14 16.98 -9.32
C PRO A 22 20.79 15.62 -9.59
N THR A 23 21.24 14.96 -8.51
CA THR A 23 22.05 13.74 -8.60
C THR A 23 21.27 12.53 -8.07
N ILE A 24 21.39 11.39 -8.75
CA ILE A 24 20.80 10.13 -8.28
C ILE A 24 21.77 9.46 -7.31
N LEU A 25 21.28 9.12 -6.12
CA LEU A 25 22.01 8.42 -5.07
C LEU A 25 21.54 6.98 -4.92
N SER A 26 22.41 6.09 -4.44
CA SER A 26 22.04 4.77 -3.88
C SER A 26 22.21 4.86 -2.36
N LEU A 27 21.11 4.70 -1.62
CA LEU A 27 21.08 4.70 -0.15
C LEU A 27 20.27 3.49 0.33
N PRO A 28 20.44 3.02 1.57
CA PRO A 28 19.70 1.87 2.05
C PRO A 28 18.22 2.23 2.25
N HIS A 29 17.33 1.31 1.89
CA HIS A 29 15.90 1.47 2.16
C HIS A 29 15.65 1.42 3.67
N PRO A 30 14.87 2.35 4.26
CA PRO A 30 14.79 2.49 5.72
C PRO A 30 14.15 1.29 6.42
N ARG A 31 13.30 0.52 5.72
CA ARG A 31 12.68 -0.69 6.27
C ARG A 31 13.47 -1.97 6.02
N THR A 32 14.16 -2.07 4.89
CA THR A 32 14.71 -3.35 4.39
C THR A 32 16.22 -3.34 4.23
N SER A 33 16.85 -2.18 4.41
CA SER A 33 18.27 -1.92 4.15
C SER A 33 18.74 -2.27 2.73
N ALA A 34 17.83 -2.55 1.81
CA ALA A 34 18.16 -2.85 0.42
C ALA A 34 18.55 -1.56 -0.33
N PRO A 35 19.60 -1.58 -1.17
CA PRO A 35 20.00 -0.43 -1.96
C PRO A 35 18.84 0.12 -2.81
N THR A 36 18.47 1.38 -2.58
CA THR A 36 17.36 2.06 -3.25
C THR A 36 17.81 3.39 -3.82
N ARG A 37 17.20 3.80 -4.93
CA ARG A 37 17.55 5.05 -5.61
C ARG A 37 16.81 6.23 -4.99
N TYR A 38 17.56 7.29 -4.70
CA TYR A 38 17.04 8.57 -4.23
C TYR A 38 17.52 9.68 -5.17
N LEU A 39 16.83 10.81 -5.16
CA LEU A 39 17.25 12.02 -5.86
C LEU A 39 17.68 13.06 -4.84
N MET A 40 18.92 13.51 -4.94
CA MET A 40 19.41 14.68 -4.21
C MET A 40 19.27 15.90 -5.10
N HIS A 41 18.32 16.76 -4.74
CA HIS A 41 18.16 18.07 -5.37
C HIS A 41 18.96 19.11 -4.56
N PRO A 42 19.72 20.00 -5.23
CA PRO A 42 20.60 20.96 -4.54
C PRO A 42 19.85 21.90 -3.58
N THR A 43 18.65 22.34 -3.96
CA THR A 43 17.85 23.31 -3.17
C THR A 43 16.80 22.64 -2.27
N THR A 44 15.95 21.78 -2.84
CA THR A 44 14.84 21.12 -2.14
C THR A 44 15.26 19.92 -1.29
N GLY A 45 16.51 19.43 -1.45
CA GLY A 45 17.07 18.36 -0.63
C GLY A 45 16.76 16.96 -1.14
N LEU A 46 16.58 16.02 -0.20
CA LEU A 46 16.47 14.59 -0.51
C LEU A 46 15.05 14.16 -0.87
N HIS A 47 14.94 13.40 -1.96
CA HIS A 47 13.68 12.88 -2.48
C HIS A 47 13.77 11.38 -2.69
N GLU A 48 12.72 10.64 -2.33
CA GLU A 48 12.58 9.24 -2.69
C GLU A 48 12.10 9.13 -4.15
N LEU A 49 12.57 8.11 -4.87
CA LEU A 49 12.13 7.83 -6.23
C LEU A 49 11.12 6.68 -6.21
N THR A 50 9.85 7.01 -6.37
CA THR A 50 8.78 6.02 -6.56
C THR A 50 8.62 5.72 -8.04
N VAL A 51 8.26 4.48 -8.37
CA VAL A 51 8.10 4.05 -9.77
C VAL A 51 6.66 3.62 -10.00
N ILE A 52 5.96 4.34 -10.86
CA ILE A 52 4.68 3.90 -11.40
C ILE A 52 4.97 3.01 -12.59
N ARG A 53 4.57 1.74 -12.48
CA ARG A 53 4.67 0.76 -13.56
C ARG A 53 3.30 0.43 -14.11
N SER A 54 3.27 0.17 -15.41
CA SER A 54 2.09 -0.35 -16.08
C SER A 54 1.80 -1.77 -15.61
N ALA A 55 0.53 -2.08 -15.37
CA ALA A 55 0.11 -3.44 -15.08
C ALA A 55 0.37 -4.32 -16.31
N SER A 56 0.75 -5.58 -16.10
CA SER A 56 0.95 -6.54 -17.21
C SER A 56 -0.32 -6.71 -18.06
N SER A 57 -1.50 -6.55 -17.46
CA SER A 57 -2.80 -6.57 -18.15
C SER A 57 -3.09 -5.32 -19.00
N GLN A 58 -2.36 -4.22 -18.80
CA GLN A 58 -2.52 -2.95 -19.50
C GLN A 58 -1.13 -2.36 -19.81
N PRO A 59 -0.39 -2.93 -20.78
CA PRO A 59 0.95 -2.47 -21.12
C PRO A 59 0.91 -1.03 -21.67
N ARG A 60 1.89 -0.21 -21.30
CA ARG A 60 2.07 1.16 -21.80
C ARG A 60 3.51 1.37 -22.23
N SER A 61 3.74 2.32 -23.12
CA SER A 61 5.05 2.75 -23.60
C SER A 61 5.07 4.28 -23.73
N TRP A 62 6.26 4.87 -23.73
CA TRP A 62 6.45 6.29 -23.99
C TRP A 62 6.96 6.51 -25.41
N LEU A 63 6.38 7.47 -26.13
CA LEU A 63 6.93 8.00 -27.37
C LEU A 63 7.54 9.36 -27.07
N LEU A 64 8.85 9.48 -27.26
CA LEU A 64 9.58 10.73 -27.14
C LEU A 64 9.80 11.30 -28.52
N THR A 65 9.30 12.50 -28.74
CA THR A 65 9.53 13.27 -29.96
C THR A 65 10.51 14.42 -29.65
N PRO A 66 11.42 14.75 -30.57
CA PRO A 66 12.28 15.91 -30.40
C PRO A 66 11.43 17.18 -30.31
N PHE A 67 11.91 18.20 -29.59
CA PHE A 67 11.26 19.50 -29.57
C PHE A 67 11.44 20.19 -30.92
N PRO A 68 10.40 20.84 -31.49
CA PRO A 68 10.59 21.71 -32.64
C PRO A 68 11.56 22.83 -32.23
N THR A 69 12.71 22.92 -32.90
CA THR A 69 13.57 24.09 -32.75
C THR A 69 12.82 25.29 -33.36
N LYS A 70 12.85 26.46 -32.69
CA LYS A 70 12.08 27.67 -33.09
C LYS A 70 12.51 28.27 -34.45
N SER A 71 13.37 27.59 -35.20
CA SER A 71 14.02 28.07 -36.41
C SER A 71 13.79 27.13 -37.59
N GLU A 72 12.63 26.49 -37.70
CA GLU A 72 12.27 25.71 -38.87
C GLU A 72 11.00 26.26 -39.54
N PRO A 73 10.99 26.39 -40.89
CA PRO A 73 9.84 26.90 -41.63
C PRO A 73 8.64 25.95 -41.54
N GLU A 74 7.43 26.50 -41.69
CA GLU A 74 6.11 25.83 -41.58
C GLU A 74 5.87 24.63 -42.55
N SER A 75 6.89 24.20 -43.29
CA SER A 75 6.84 23.13 -44.28
C SER A 75 7.76 21.94 -43.99
N THR A 76 8.39 21.82 -42.82
CA THR A 76 9.11 20.58 -42.47
C THR A 76 8.12 19.45 -42.18
N GLN A 77 7.92 18.56 -43.16
CA GLN A 77 7.28 17.26 -42.93
C GLN A 77 8.20 16.40 -42.06
N TRP A 78 7.75 16.09 -40.84
CA TRP A 78 8.46 15.23 -39.91
C TRP A 78 8.48 13.79 -40.43
N ILE A 79 9.64 13.34 -40.90
CA ILE A 79 9.93 11.91 -41.06
C ILE A 79 11.25 11.66 -40.34
N GLY A 80 11.23 11.56 -39.00
CA GLY A 80 12.49 11.37 -38.25
C GLY A 80 12.39 11.27 -36.72
N ASN A 81 13.24 10.36 -36.21
CA ASN A 81 13.89 10.25 -34.90
C ASN A 81 13.05 10.42 -33.62
N GLY A 82 11.89 9.77 -33.55
CA GLY A 82 11.22 9.48 -32.28
C GLY A 82 11.89 8.30 -31.55
N GLN A 83 11.98 8.36 -30.22
CA GLN A 83 12.44 7.25 -29.40
C GLN A 83 11.26 6.63 -28.65
N ILE A 84 11.12 5.30 -28.72
CA ILE A 84 10.12 4.55 -27.94
C ILE A 84 10.79 3.96 -26.70
N ILE A 85 10.21 4.19 -25.52
CA ILE A 85 10.56 3.50 -24.29
C ILE A 85 9.48 2.46 -23.99
N SER A 86 9.85 1.18 -24.04
CA SER A 86 8.91 0.06 -23.99
C SER A 86 8.35 -0.26 -22.60
N ASP A 87 9.00 0.16 -21.51
CA ASP A 87 8.59 -0.22 -20.15
C ASP A 87 7.39 0.60 -19.61
N GLY A 88 7.13 1.77 -20.21
CA GLY A 88 6.11 2.72 -19.76
C GLY A 88 6.31 3.17 -18.31
N ALA A 89 7.51 3.03 -17.74
CA ALA A 89 7.76 3.34 -16.35
C ALA A 89 7.86 4.86 -16.15
N LEU A 90 7.20 5.37 -15.12
CA LEU A 90 7.27 6.77 -14.70
C LEU A 90 7.88 6.84 -13.31
N TYR A 91 9.00 7.52 -13.20
CA TYR A 91 9.66 7.77 -11.92
C TYR A 91 9.18 9.11 -11.35
N ILE A 92 8.86 9.15 -10.06
CA ILE A 92 8.40 10.37 -9.39
C ILE A 92 9.28 10.60 -8.17
N ALA A 93 9.89 11.79 -8.10
CA ALA A 93 10.66 12.23 -6.96
C ALA A 93 9.75 12.94 -5.95
N THR A 94 9.51 12.32 -4.81
CA THR A 94 8.73 12.89 -3.69
C THR A 94 9.66 13.26 -2.53
N PRO A 95 9.48 14.40 -1.86
CA PRO A 95 10.30 14.76 -0.70
C PRO A 95 10.17 13.71 0.40
N ILE A 96 11.30 13.28 0.97
CA ILE A 96 11.33 12.34 2.09
C ILE A 96 11.96 12.99 3.31
N ASP A 97 11.41 12.74 4.50
CA ASP A 97 12.07 13.17 5.74
C ASP A 97 13.32 12.30 5.96
N PRO A 98 14.53 12.89 6.00
CA PRO A 98 15.77 12.13 6.18
C PRO A 98 15.81 11.38 7.51
N LEU A 99 14.96 11.72 8.49
CA LEU A 99 14.80 10.94 9.72
C LEU A 99 14.58 9.45 9.43
N PHE A 100 13.76 9.09 8.43
CA PHE A 100 13.49 7.68 8.15
C PHE A 100 14.75 6.91 7.74
N LEU A 101 15.66 7.56 7.01
CA LEU A 101 16.93 6.95 6.60
C LEU A 101 17.96 6.92 7.73
N LEU A 102 17.87 7.86 8.68
CA LEU A 102 18.71 7.88 9.87
C LEU A 102 18.34 6.77 10.86
N LEU A 103 17.04 6.45 11.01
CA LEU A 103 16.54 5.53 12.06
C LEU A 103 17.26 4.16 12.09
N PRO A 104 17.46 3.46 10.95
CA PRO A 104 18.15 2.17 10.94
C PRO A 104 19.59 2.23 11.43
N HIS A 105 20.26 3.37 11.23
CA HIS A 105 21.64 3.59 11.66
C HIS A 105 21.73 3.95 13.14
N ILE A 106 20.87 4.85 13.61
CA ILE A 106 21.00 5.44 14.95
C ILE A 106 20.33 4.61 16.05
N LEU A 107 19.32 3.78 15.75
CA LEU A 107 18.64 2.94 16.73
C LEU A 107 19.44 1.75 17.26
N PRO A 108 20.25 1.02 16.46
CA PRO A 108 21.15 0.00 16.99
C PRO A 108 22.39 0.61 17.69
N SER A 109 22.56 1.94 17.67
CA SER A 109 23.73 2.59 18.24
C SER A 109 23.85 2.37 19.75
N LYS A 110 25.10 2.27 20.21
CA LYS A 110 25.49 1.95 21.58
C LYS A 110 25.08 3.09 22.53
N ALA A 111 24.83 2.76 23.79
CA ALA A 111 24.26 3.63 24.83
C ALA A 111 25.10 4.86 25.25
N HIS A 112 26.06 5.29 24.43
CA HIS A 112 26.96 6.41 24.70
C HIS A 112 26.39 7.72 24.14
N PHE A 113 26.67 8.82 24.83
CA PHE A 113 26.33 10.16 24.34
C PHE A 113 27.41 10.61 23.36
N LEU A 114 27.01 10.96 22.14
CA LEU A 114 27.91 11.43 21.09
C LEU A 114 27.46 12.79 20.55
N PRO A 115 28.38 13.67 20.14
CA PRO A 115 28.06 14.87 19.39
C PRO A 115 27.21 14.57 18.15
N ALA A 116 26.33 15.51 17.76
CA ALA A 116 25.39 15.29 16.66
C ALA A 116 26.08 15.16 15.29
N ASP A 117 27.21 15.85 15.12
CA ASP A 117 28.07 15.79 13.94
C ASP A 117 28.78 14.43 13.83
N GLU A 118 29.30 13.88 14.93
CA GLU A 118 29.92 12.54 14.92
C GLU A 118 28.92 11.45 14.51
N ILE A 119 27.67 11.52 15.01
CA ILE A 119 26.59 10.60 14.59
C ILE A 119 26.32 10.74 13.09
N VAL A 120 26.30 11.96 12.55
CA VAL A 120 26.05 12.20 11.13
C VAL A 120 27.24 11.76 10.27
N ASP A 121 28.46 12.00 10.71
CA ASP A 121 29.67 11.65 9.96
C ASP A 121 29.90 10.14 9.93
N SER A 122 29.47 9.39 10.97
CA SER A 122 29.50 7.92 10.96
C SER A 122 28.68 7.28 9.83
N LEU A 123 27.70 7.98 9.25
CA LEU A 123 26.95 7.50 8.07
C LEU A 123 27.86 7.33 6.84
N ALA A 124 28.92 8.13 6.75
CA ALA A 124 29.87 8.07 5.64
C ALA A 124 30.79 6.84 5.71
N GLU A 125 30.87 6.15 6.84
CA GLU A 125 31.69 4.95 7.02
C GLU A 125 31.02 3.67 6.47
N GLU A 126 29.74 3.72 6.12
CA GLU A 126 29.00 2.60 5.57
C GLU A 126 29.40 2.27 4.11
N SER A 127 28.97 1.11 3.63
CA SER A 127 29.23 0.62 2.26
C SER A 127 28.78 1.58 1.14
N GLU A 128 27.88 2.52 1.43
CA GLU A 128 27.39 3.55 0.50
C GLU A 128 27.92 4.95 0.85
N GLY A 129 29.06 5.02 1.56
CA GLY A 129 29.63 6.23 2.13
C GLY A 129 29.77 7.41 1.16
N VAL A 130 30.07 7.18 -0.11
CA VAL A 130 30.16 8.24 -1.13
C VAL A 130 28.81 8.95 -1.34
N HIS A 131 27.70 8.20 -1.33
CA HIS A 131 26.37 8.78 -1.46
C HIS A 131 25.97 9.51 -0.17
N TRP A 132 26.28 8.94 1.00
CA TRP A 132 26.07 9.61 2.28
C TRP A 132 26.86 10.92 2.40
N LEU A 133 28.12 10.97 1.96
CA LEU A 133 28.91 12.20 1.92
C LEU A 133 28.22 13.30 1.10
N ARG A 134 27.57 12.94 -0.01
CA ARG A 134 26.80 13.90 -0.80
C ARG A 134 25.56 14.39 -0.04
N VAL A 135 24.86 13.49 0.66
CA VAL A 135 23.73 13.87 1.53
C VAL A 135 24.17 14.79 2.65
N ILE A 136 25.27 14.48 3.34
CA ILE A 136 25.81 15.29 4.42
C ILE A 136 26.16 16.69 3.89
N ARG A 137 26.84 16.80 2.75
CA ARG A 137 27.19 18.11 2.16
C ARG A 137 25.99 19.03 1.93
N VAL A 138 24.86 18.50 1.46
CA VAL A 138 23.67 19.30 1.12
C VAL A 138 22.71 19.44 2.32
N ALA A 139 22.52 18.38 3.10
CA ALA A 139 21.47 18.25 4.09
C ALA A 139 21.97 18.11 5.53
N ARG A 140 23.26 18.36 5.84
CA ARG A 140 23.83 18.23 7.21
C ARG A 140 22.98 18.92 8.28
N ARG A 141 22.58 20.18 8.06
CA ARG A 141 21.74 20.91 9.04
C ARG A 141 20.43 20.19 9.34
N GLN A 142 19.80 19.60 8.32
CA GLN A 142 18.54 18.87 8.48
C GLN A 142 18.77 17.55 9.22
N LEU A 143 19.83 16.80 8.86
CA LEU A 143 20.20 15.56 9.53
C LEU A 143 20.47 15.78 11.02
N GLU A 144 21.34 16.73 11.35
CA GLU A 144 21.66 17.04 12.75
C GLU A 144 20.42 17.52 13.51
N ALA A 145 19.57 18.38 12.91
CA ALA A 145 18.32 18.81 13.54
C ALA A 145 17.40 17.61 13.85
N ARG A 146 17.33 16.62 12.96
CA ARG A 146 16.57 15.38 13.20
C ARG A 146 17.19 14.54 14.31
N VAL A 147 18.51 14.36 14.33
CA VAL A 147 19.23 13.64 15.40
C VAL A 147 18.98 14.30 16.76
N ARG A 148 19.05 15.62 16.84
CA ARG A 148 18.77 16.37 18.09
C ARG A 148 17.32 16.20 18.55
N ALA A 149 16.37 16.12 17.62
CA ALA A 149 14.95 15.96 17.95
C ALA A 149 14.62 14.58 18.54
N VAL A 150 15.25 13.51 18.02
CA VAL A 150 15.03 12.13 18.51
C VAL A 150 15.87 11.74 19.71
N SER A 151 16.87 12.55 20.06
CA SER A 151 17.84 12.23 21.09
C SER A 151 17.58 12.96 22.41
N GLU A 152 18.03 12.35 23.51
CA GLU A 152 18.30 12.99 24.78
C GLU A 152 19.63 13.72 24.71
N SER A 153 19.64 14.96 25.20
CA SER A 153 20.83 15.80 25.23
C SER A 153 21.36 15.90 26.65
N VAL A 154 22.67 15.71 26.80
CA VAL A 154 23.40 15.98 28.04
C VAL A 154 24.47 17.02 27.73
N ASP A 155 24.64 17.99 28.64
CA ASP A 155 25.72 18.98 28.55
C ASP A 155 27.01 18.32 29.00
N VAL A 156 28.01 18.28 28.12
CA VAL A 156 29.32 17.66 28.39
C VAL A 156 30.30 18.70 28.96
N GLY A 157 29.85 19.94 29.17
CA GLY A 157 30.67 21.07 29.57
C GLY A 157 31.23 21.81 28.36
N GLY A 158 31.64 23.07 28.54
CA GLY A 158 32.16 23.90 27.45
C GLY A 158 31.11 24.37 26.43
N GLY A 159 29.82 24.17 26.69
CA GLY A 159 28.72 24.54 25.78
C GLY A 159 28.40 23.48 24.71
N GLU A 160 29.09 22.34 24.74
CA GLU A 160 28.86 21.22 23.82
C GLU A 160 27.82 20.25 24.39
N LYS A 161 26.87 19.86 23.53
CA LYS A 161 25.82 18.90 23.89
C LYS A 161 26.10 17.58 23.19
N ALA A 162 26.08 16.51 23.97
CA ALA A 162 26.12 15.15 23.44
C ALA A 162 24.72 14.54 23.47
N PHE A 163 24.47 13.66 22.51
CA PHE A 163 23.16 13.13 22.19
C PHE A 163 23.15 11.61 22.29
N ARG A 164 22.09 11.07 22.89
CA ARG A 164 21.78 9.65 22.91
C ARG A 164 20.37 9.44 22.38
N VAL A 165 20.20 8.56 21.39
CA VAL A 165 18.88 8.30 20.81
C VAL A 165 17.96 7.68 21.86
N SER A 166 16.78 8.27 22.00
CA SER A 166 15.74 7.79 22.92
C SER A 166 14.57 7.25 22.12
N VAL A 167 14.22 5.99 22.36
CA VAL A 167 13.15 5.32 21.62
C VAL A 167 11.81 6.01 21.88
N ASP A 168 11.56 6.49 23.10
CA ASP A 168 10.34 7.21 23.47
C ASP A 168 10.15 8.50 22.66
N LYS A 169 11.23 9.26 22.48
CA LYS A 169 11.23 10.46 21.64
C LYS A 169 10.97 10.13 20.17
N VAL A 170 11.62 9.08 19.65
CA VAL A 170 11.37 8.59 18.28
C VAL A 170 9.89 8.28 18.08
N ILE A 171 9.29 7.49 18.97
CA ILE A 171 7.86 7.14 18.88
C ILE A 171 7.00 8.38 18.95
N SER A 172 7.30 9.32 19.85
CA SER A 172 6.50 10.55 19.99
C SER A 172 6.49 11.39 18.70
N ILE A 173 7.62 11.45 17.98
CA ILE A 173 7.72 12.17 16.70
C ILE A 173 6.98 11.40 15.61
N LEU A 174 7.10 10.07 15.57
CA LEU A 174 6.37 9.23 14.63
C LEU A 174 4.85 9.33 14.84
N ALA A 175 4.38 9.33 16.09
CA ALA A 175 2.98 9.54 16.42
C ALA A 175 2.48 10.93 15.97
N LYS A 176 3.29 11.99 16.18
CA LYS A 176 2.99 13.33 15.65
C LYS A 176 2.90 13.33 14.11
N LYS A 177 3.76 12.58 13.41
CA LYS A 177 3.70 12.42 11.94
C LYS A 177 2.43 11.68 11.50
N CYS A 178 2.04 10.60 12.18
CA CYS A 178 0.77 9.92 11.93
C CYS A 178 -0.42 10.88 12.07
N GLY A 179 -0.45 11.66 13.16
CA GLY A 179 -1.50 12.65 13.40
C GLY A 179 -1.50 13.78 12.37
N ALA A 180 -0.33 14.26 11.95
CA ALA A 180 -0.22 15.25 10.88
C ALA A 180 -0.74 14.70 9.54
N MET A 181 -0.44 13.44 9.22
CA MET A 181 -0.94 12.79 8.00
C MET A 181 -2.45 12.55 8.05
N ALA A 182 -2.99 12.19 9.22
CA ALA A 182 -4.44 12.02 9.41
C ALA A 182 -5.21 13.35 9.27
N ARG A 183 -4.66 14.46 9.80
CA ARG A 183 -5.25 15.81 9.70
C ARG A 183 -5.07 16.46 8.34
N GLY A 184 -3.92 16.27 7.71
CA GLY A 184 -3.60 16.82 6.39
C GLY A 184 -4.35 16.16 5.23
N GLY A 185 -5.08 15.08 5.51
CA GLY A 185 -5.78 14.28 4.52
C GLY A 185 -4.88 13.23 3.90
N LEU A 186 -5.44 12.03 3.72
CA LEU A 186 -4.80 11.00 2.91
C LEU A 186 -5.02 11.32 1.42
N PRO A 187 -4.14 10.88 0.51
CA PRO A 187 -4.40 10.95 -0.92
C PRO A 187 -5.76 10.33 -1.26
N LYS A 188 -6.51 10.95 -2.19
CA LYS A 188 -7.89 10.54 -2.55
C LYS A 188 -8.02 9.03 -2.80
N SER A 189 -7.05 8.43 -3.51
CA SER A 189 -7.05 6.98 -3.76
C SER A 189 -6.97 6.14 -2.49
N LEU A 190 -6.12 6.53 -1.53
CA LEU A 190 -5.98 5.84 -0.25
C LEU A 190 -7.19 6.11 0.65
N GLU A 191 -7.71 7.33 0.63
CA GLU A 191 -8.91 7.69 1.36
C GLU A 191 -10.12 6.88 0.86
N ASP A 192 -10.29 6.78 -0.46
CA ASP A 192 -11.39 6.03 -1.04
C ASP A 192 -11.29 4.53 -0.74
N GLU A 193 -10.09 3.96 -0.86
CA GLU A 193 -9.89 2.53 -0.66
C GLU A 193 -9.94 2.10 0.81
N PHE A 194 -9.31 2.88 1.70
CA PHE A 194 -9.07 2.47 3.08
C PHE A 194 -9.93 3.21 4.12
N VAL A 195 -10.62 4.29 3.73
CA VAL A 195 -11.49 5.06 4.64
C VAL A 195 -12.94 5.03 4.17
N THR A 196 -13.24 5.49 2.95
CA THR A 196 -14.65 5.60 2.51
C THR A 196 -15.27 4.23 2.25
N LYS A 197 -14.66 3.36 1.43
CA LYS A 197 -15.19 2.01 1.16
C LYS A 197 -15.45 1.20 2.44
N PRO A 198 -14.55 1.16 3.44
CA PRO A 198 -14.82 0.46 4.69
C PRO A 198 -15.95 1.05 5.53
N LEU A 199 -16.24 2.36 5.42
CA LEU A 199 -17.27 3.05 6.20
C LEU A 199 -18.65 3.10 5.51
N VAL A 200 -18.74 2.81 4.21
CA VAL A 200 -20.02 2.80 3.47
C VAL A 200 -20.94 1.68 3.97
N ARG A 201 -22.12 2.06 4.49
CA ARG A 201 -23.19 1.12 4.87
C ARG A 201 -23.83 0.50 3.62
N PRO A 202 -24.10 -0.82 3.60
CA PRO A 202 -24.80 -1.46 2.49
C PRO A 202 -26.26 -0.99 2.41
N VAL A 203 -26.71 -0.59 1.22
CA VAL A 203 -28.00 0.06 0.95
C VAL A 203 -29.21 -0.79 1.39
N THR A 204 -29.09 -2.11 1.44
CA THR A 204 -30.18 -3.01 1.87
C THR A 204 -30.56 -2.84 3.35
N ALA A 205 -29.67 -2.31 4.19
CA ALA A 205 -29.97 -2.01 5.59
C ALA A 205 -30.74 -0.68 5.77
N ILE A 206 -30.75 0.18 4.75
CA ILE A 206 -31.44 1.48 4.79
C ILE A 206 -32.94 1.27 4.56
N VAL A 207 -33.31 0.30 3.71
CA VAL A 207 -34.72 -0.01 3.42
C VAL A 207 -35.42 -0.66 4.62
N SER A 208 -34.73 -1.54 5.38
CA SER A 208 -35.32 -2.17 6.56
C SER A 208 -35.58 -1.20 7.73
N ALA A 209 -34.83 -0.11 7.83
CA ALA A 209 -35.06 0.95 8.82
C ALA A 209 -36.18 1.92 8.41
N ALA A 210 -36.44 2.10 7.11
CA ALA A 210 -37.56 2.89 6.61
C ALA A 210 -38.90 2.16 6.74
N THR A 211 -38.91 0.83 6.64
CA THR A 211 -40.15 0.03 6.67
C THR A 211 -40.82 -0.05 8.06
N THR A 212 -40.13 0.29 9.14
CA THR A 212 -40.70 0.23 10.51
C THR A 212 -41.41 1.50 10.98
N VAL A 213 -41.48 2.57 10.17
CA VAL A 213 -42.08 3.86 10.60
C VAL A 213 -43.35 4.25 9.81
N THR A 214 -43.70 3.56 8.72
CA THR A 214 -44.88 3.90 7.91
C THR A 214 -46.02 2.88 8.02
N ALA A 215 -46.47 2.63 9.25
CA ALA A 215 -47.72 1.93 9.54
C ALA A 215 -48.60 2.75 10.49
N ALA A 216 -48.79 4.04 10.20
CA ALA A 216 -49.88 4.86 10.75
C ALA A 216 -49.98 6.18 9.98
N ALA A 217 -50.78 6.21 8.91
CA ALA A 217 -51.63 7.34 8.50
C ALA A 217 -52.22 7.05 7.11
N GLU A 218 -53.54 6.90 7.08
CA GLU A 218 -54.35 6.84 5.86
C GLU A 218 -54.46 8.21 5.18
N ASN A 219 -54.50 8.16 3.85
CA ASN A 219 -55.20 9.04 2.88
C ASN A 219 -55.02 10.56 2.93
N THR A 220 -54.40 11.13 1.88
CA THR A 220 -55.10 11.98 0.90
C THR A 220 -54.26 12.23 -0.37
N GLU A 221 -54.98 12.51 -1.44
CA GLU A 221 -54.63 12.39 -2.85
C GLU A 221 -53.91 13.61 -3.48
N ILE A 222 -52.99 13.29 -4.42
CA ILE A 222 -52.69 13.85 -5.77
C ILE A 222 -52.38 15.37 -5.94
N ASP A 223 -51.19 15.72 -6.49
CA ASP A 223 -50.99 16.25 -7.87
C ASP A 223 -49.55 16.79 -8.14
N GLY A 224 -49.02 16.60 -9.36
CA GLY A 224 -48.09 17.56 -10.00
C GLY A 224 -46.57 17.31 -10.14
N THR A 225 -46.16 16.36 -10.99
CA THR A 225 -45.17 16.49 -12.10
C THR A 225 -43.72 17.06 -11.89
N THR A 226 -42.76 16.13 -11.91
CA THR A 226 -41.38 16.08 -12.52
C THR A 226 -40.41 17.28 -12.53
N LYS A 227 -39.18 17.04 -12.03
CA LYS A 227 -37.95 16.94 -12.85
C LYS A 227 -36.76 16.39 -12.03
N ASP A 228 -36.11 15.40 -12.62
CA ASP A 228 -34.91 14.69 -12.17
C ASP A 228 -33.68 15.58 -12.04
N ASP A 229 -32.95 15.40 -10.94
CA ASP A 229 -31.49 15.52 -10.90
C ASP A 229 -30.97 14.47 -9.87
N PRO A 230 -30.12 13.49 -10.25
CA PRO A 230 -29.70 12.42 -9.35
C PRO A 230 -28.63 12.97 -8.40
N THR A 231 -29.09 13.50 -7.28
CA THR A 231 -28.23 13.77 -6.13
C THR A 231 -27.66 12.42 -5.65
N PRO A 232 -26.33 12.26 -5.53
CA PRO A 232 -25.78 11.04 -4.96
C PRO A 232 -26.35 10.85 -3.55
N PRO A 233 -26.79 9.64 -3.17
CA PRO A 233 -27.40 9.43 -1.87
C PRO A 233 -26.39 9.72 -0.76
N GLN A 234 -26.64 10.81 -0.03
CA GLN A 234 -25.93 11.11 1.21
C GLN A 234 -26.35 10.07 2.26
N ASN A 235 -25.54 9.01 2.36
CA ASN A 235 -25.54 8.12 3.52
C ASN A 235 -25.32 8.95 4.80
N PRO A 236 -25.93 8.59 5.94
CA PRO A 236 -25.59 9.23 7.20
C PRO A 236 -24.11 8.99 7.45
N ALA A 237 -23.33 10.07 7.30
CA ALA A 237 -21.88 10.01 7.37
C ALA A 237 -21.48 9.41 8.72
N ALA A 238 -20.55 8.45 8.70
CA ALA A 238 -19.92 7.99 9.93
C ALA A 238 -19.42 9.21 10.72
N SER A 239 -19.54 9.18 12.06
CA SER A 239 -19.06 10.28 12.91
C SER A 239 -17.65 10.70 12.49
N GLU A 240 -17.41 12.01 12.44
CA GLU A 240 -16.10 12.58 12.06
C GLU A 240 -14.96 12.02 12.91
N GLU A 241 -15.25 11.66 14.16
CA GLU A 241 -14.31 11.00 15.07
C GLU A 241 -13.89 9.61 14.57
N ILE A 242 -14.84 8.79 14.12
CA ILE A 242 -14.59 7.44 13.58
C ILE A 242 -13.76 7.54 12.29
N ILE A 243 -14.05 8.54 11.45
CA ILE A 243 -13.27 8.82 10.24
C ILE A 243 -11.83 9.20 10.62
N HIS A 244 -11.65 10.09 11.60
CA HIS A 244 -10.32 10.49 12.07
C HIS A 244 -9.53 9.32 12.65
N LEU A 245 -10.15 8.47 13.47
CA LEU A 245 -9.52 7.27 14.02
C LEU A 245 -9.10 6.29 12.92
N LEU A 246 -9.96 6.08 11.90
CA LEU A 246 -9.61 5.23 10.77
C LEU A 246 -8.46 5.81 9.93
N ARG A 247 -8.48 7.12 9.66
CA ARG A 247 -7.37 7.82 8.99
C ARG A 247 -6.06 7.66 9.75
N LEU A 248 -6.10 7.79 11.09
CA LEU A 248 -4.92 7.62 11.94
C LEU A 248 -4.37 6.18 11.88
N ARG A 249 -5.25 5.17 11.91
CA ARG A 249 -4.87 3.77 11.78
C ARG A 249 -4.26 3.48 10.41
N VAL A 250 -4.86 3.98 9.33
CA VAL A 250 -4.31 3.86 7.96
C VAL A 250 -2.95 4.55 7.87
N ALA A 251 -2.80 5.71 8.51
CA ALA A 251 -1.56 6.46 8.52
C ALA A 251 -0.42 5.71 9.22
N CYS A 252 -0.70 5.17 10.41
CA CYS A 252 0.25 4.34 11.14
C CYS A 252 0.64 3.10 10.33
N ARG A 253 -0.35 2.43 9.71
CA ARG A 253 -0.10 1.26 8.85
C ARG A 253 0.83 1.61 7.69
N PHE A 254 0.56 2.71 6.98
CA PHE A 254 1.38 3.15 5.85
C PHE A 254 2.84 3.37 6.26
N LEU A 255 3.09 4.13 7.33
CA LEU A 255 4.46 4.36 7.81
C LEU A 255 5.15 3.06 8.24
N SER A 256 4.40 2.20 8.95
CA SER A 256 4.89 0.90 9.44
C SER A 256 5.26 -0.07 8.31
N THR A 257 4.52 -0.05 7.20
CA THR A 257 4.78 -0.92 6.05
C THR A 257 5.81 -0.34 5.09
N THR A 258 5.96 0.97 5.00
CA THR A 258 6.83 1.57 4.00
C THR A 258 8.21 1.88 4.57
N TYR A 259 8.29 2.46 5.77
CA TYR A 259 9.54 3.06 6.24
C TYR A 259 10.13 2.46 7.52
N LEU A 260 9.33 1.80 8.36
CA LEU A 260 9.77 1.39 9.70
C LEU A 260 10.13 -0.10 9.80
N SER A 261 11.14 -0.39 10.61
CA SER A 261 11.47 -1.75 11.06
C SER A 261 10.35 -2.33 11.94
N PRO A 262 10.07 -3.65 11.89
CA PRO A 262 8.98 -4.29 12.64
C PRO A 262 8.99 -4.00 14.15
N ASN A 263 10.17 -3.85 14.77
CA ASN A 263 10.29 -3.55 16.20
C ASN A 263 9.77 -2.15 16.55
N ILE A 264 10.00 -1.17 15.68
CA ILE A 264 9.53 0.21 15.88
C ILE A 264 8.03 0.29 15.58
N SER A 265 7.58 -0.45 14.56
CA SER A 265 6.17 -0.50 14.15
C SER A 265 5.27 -1.05 15.26
N SER A 266 5.69 -2.11 15.97
CA SER A 266 4.93 -2.66 17.10
C SER A 266 4.85 -1.68 18.26
N LEU A 267 5.96 -1.00 18.54
CA LEU A 267 6.06 -0.02 19.61
C LEU A 267 5.22 1.24 19.32
N LEU A 268 5.26 1.74 18.09
CA LEU A 268 4.41 2.84 17.61
C LEU A 268 2.93 2.48 17.71
N SER A 269 2.55 1.26 17.32
CA SER A 269 1.17 0.78 17.44
C SER A 269 0.73 0.77 18.91
N SER A 270 1.55 0.20 19.80
CA SER A 270 1.26 0.16 21.24
C SER A 270 1.14 1.56 21.88
N HIS A 271 1.89 2.54 21.37
CA HIS A 271 1.83 3.91 21.86
C HIS A 271 0.57 4.62 21.38
N LEU A 272 0.15 4.38 20.13
CA LEU A 272 -1.08 4.93 19.59
C LEU A 272 -2.32 4.36 20.31
N ASP A 273 -2.32 3.05 20.62
CA ASP A 273 -3.42 2.41 21.35
C ASP A 273 -3.58 2.96 22.78
N LYS A 274 -2.52 3.51 23.38
CA LYS A 274 -2.58 4.18 24.68
C LYS A 274 -3.16 5.60 24.60
N ILE A 275 -2.98 6.27 23.47
CA ILE A 275 -3.40 7.67 23.28
C ILE A 275 -4.83 7.75 22.77
N HIS A 276 -5.24 6.80 21.92
CA HIS A 276 -6.55 6.80 21.27
C HIS A 276 -7.31 5.52 21.57
N ASP A 277 -8.59 5.67 21.92
CA ASP A 277 -9.48 4.53 22.04
C ASP A 277 -9.98 4.07 20.66
N PHE A 278 -9.34 3.02 20.13
CA PHE A 278 -9.77 2.40 18.88
C PHE A 278 -10.93 1.40 19.05
N ALA A 279 -11.39 1.12 20.27
CA ALA A 279 -12.48 0.15 20.50
C ALA A 279 -13.79 0.61 19.85
N SER A 280 -14.07 1.92 19.87
CA SER A 280 -15.22 2.53 19.19
C SER A 280 -15.19 2.28 17.68
N LEU A 281 -14.03 2.46 17.05
CA LEU A 281 -13.80 2.18 15.64
C LEU A 281 -13.97 0.69 15.33
N ASP A 282 -13.42 -0.19 16.17
CA ASP A 282 -13.50 -1.63 15.96
C ASP A 282 -14.92 -2.18 16.11
N ALA A 283 -15.68 -1.67 17.08
CA ALA A 283 -17.10 -1.97 17.23
C ALA A 283 -17.90 -1.54 15.99
N TYR A 284 -17.66 -0.31 15.49
CA TYR A 284 -18.32 0.19 14.29
C TYR A 284 -17.99 -0.64 13.04
N LEU A 285 -16.71 -0.97 12.84
CA LEU A 285 -16.28 -1.81 11.72
C LEU A 285 -16.84 -3.24 11.82
N ALA A 286 -17.01 -3.78 13.04
CA ALA A 286 -17.64 -5.08 13.25
C ALA A 286 -19.14 -5.05 12.92
N GLU A 287 -19.87 -4.00 13.33
CA GLU A 287 -21.28 -3.79 12.96
C GLU A 287 -21.42 -3.72 11.43
N LEU A 288 -20.57 -2.95 10.75
CA LEU A 288 -20.58 -2.87 9.29
C LEU A 288 -20.27 -4.19 8.60
N LYS A 289 -19.35 -5.01 9.15
CA LYS A 289 -19.08 -6.35 8.63
C LYS A 289 -20.30 -7.26 8.78
N LYS A 290 -21.00 -7.19 9.92
CA LYS A 290 -22.24 -7.94 10.18
C LYS A 290 -23.34 -7.53 9.19
N LEU A 291 -23.59 -6.22 9.03
CA LEU A 291 -24.57 -5.70 8.08
C LEU A 291 -24.25 -6.09 6.64
N ARG A 292 -22.97 -6.13 6.25
CA ARG A 292 -22.55 -6.60 4.91
C ARG A 292 -22.78 -8.10 4.73
N ALA A 293 -22.54 -8.90 5.77
CA ALA A 293 -22.81 -10.32 5.73
C ALA A 293 -24.31 -10.62 5.64
N GLU A 294 -25.13 -9.91 6.41
CA GLU A 294 -26.60 -10.00 6.36
C GLU A 294 -27.15 -9.53 5.00
N ALA A 295 -26.67 -8.40 4.48
CA ALA A 295 -27.00 -7.91 3.14
C ALA A 295 -26.63 -8.90 2.03
N ALA A 296 -25.46 -9.52 2.13
CA ALA A 296 -25.05 -10.56 1.19
C ALA A 296 -25.97 -11.78 1.30
N ALA A 297 -26.28 -12.25 2.51
CA ALA A 297 -27.19 -13.38 2.74
C ALA A 297 -28.62 -13.10 2.23
N ALA A 298 -29.15 -11.90 2.43
CA ALA A 298 -30.46 -11.48 1.91
C ALA A 298 -30.51 -11.48 0.38
N ARG A 299 -29.42 -11.04 -0.28
CA ARG A 299 -29.30 -11.13 -1.74
C ARG A 299 -29.25 -12.59 -2.23
N PHE A 300 -28.70 -13.51 -1.44
CA PHE A 300 -28.72 -14.94 -1.76
C PHE A 300 -30.13 -15.55 -1.59
N SER A 301 -30.93 -15.11 -0.61
CA SER A 301 -32.31 -15.60 -0.45
C SER A 301 -33.27 -15.05 -1.52
N ASP A 302 -33.12 -13.78 -1.92
CA ASP A 302 -33.95 -13.18 -2.99
C ASP A 302 -33.75 -13.88 -4.35
N PHE A 303 -32.54 -14.36 -4.62
CA PHE A 303 -32.26 -15.13 -5.84
C PHE A 303 -32.89 -16.54 -5.80
N SER A 304 -33.21 -17.06 -4.62
CA SER A 304 -33.90 -18.35 -4.44
C SER A 304 -35.40 -18.23 -4.69
N LEU A 305 -36.04 -17.12 -4.31
CA LEU A 305 -37.47 -16.90 -4.53
C LEU A 305 -37.84 -16.69 -6.00
N LYS A 306 -36.94 -16.16 -6.84
CA LYS A 306 -37.13 -16.08 -8.30
C LYS A 306 -36.81 -17.36 -9.07
N ARG A 307 -36.29 -18.41 -8.40
CA ARG A 307 -36.03 -19.72 -9.01
C ARG A 307 -37.04 -20.80 -8.67
N SER A 308 -38.06 -20.54 -7.83
CA SER A 308 -39.08 -21.55 -7.53
C SER A 308 -40.15 -21.72 -8.63
N MET A 309 -39.95 -21.10 -9.80
CA MET A 309 -40.91 -21.15 -10.91
C MET A 309 -40.33 -21.75 -12.20
N ASN A 310 -39.24 -22.52 -12.10
CA ASN A 310 -38.76 -23.38 -13.19
C ASN A 310 -38.01 -24.61 -12.61
N ASP A 311 -38.75 -25.53 -12.00
CA ASP A 311 -38.21 -26.74 -11.35
C ASP A 311 -37.67 -27.78 -12.38
N ASP A 312 -37.96 -27.60 -13.67
CA ASP A 312 -37.52 -28.52 -14.74
C ASP A 312 -36.04 -28.34 -15.16
N GLU A 313 -35.50 -27.11 -15.20
CA GLU A 313 -34.12 -26.90 -15.70
C GLU A 313 -33.03 -27.32 -14.69
N SER A 314 -33.35 -27.39 -13.40
CA SER A 314 -32.37 -27.77 -12.36
C SER A 314 -32.14 -29.29 -12.29
N ALA A 315 -33.15 -30.07 -12.69
CA ALA A 315 -33.05 -31.51 -12.87
C ALA A 315 -32.18 -31.85 -14.09
N ASP A 316 -32.33 -31.10 -15.19
CA ASP A 316 -31.55 -31.29 -16.41
C ASP A 316 -30.06 -30.99 -16.21
N LEU A 317 -29.71 -29.92 -15.49
CA LEU A 317 -28.30 -29.62 -15.18
C LEU A 317 -27.64 -30.69 -14.28
N ARG A 318 -28.41 -31.33 -13.40
CA ARG A 318 -27.92 -32.46 -12.58
C ARG A 318 -27.78 -33.74 -13.41
N ALA A 319 -28.71 -33.97 -14.34
CA ALA A 319 -28.65 -35.10 -15.28
C ALA A 319 -27.47 -34.98 -16.24
N ASP A 320 -27.21 -33.79 -16.79
CA ASP A 320 -26.08 -33.51 -17.68
C ASP A 320 -24.73 -33.60 -16.97
N LYS A 321 -24.65 -33.13 -15.72
CA LYS A 321 -23.43 -33.29 -14.90
C LYS A 321 -23.14 -34.77 -14.62
N LYS A 322 -24.17 -35.58 -14.38
CA LYS A 322 -24.04 -37.03 -14.18
C LYS A 322 -23.63 -37.74 -15.48
N ARG A 323 -24.20 -37.35 -16.63
CA ARG A 323 -23.81 -37.86 -17.96
C ARG A 323 -22.36 -37.54 -18.31
N LYS A 324 -21.90 -36.32 -18.03
CA LYS A 324 -20.52 -35.89 -18.31
C LYS A 324 -19.49 -36.63 -17.44
N GLN A 325 -19.82 -36.88 -16.17
CA GLN A 325 -18.97 -37.68 -15.28
C GLN A 325 -18.90 -39.16 -15.70
N GLU A 326 -20.01 -39.73 -16.16
CA GLU A 326 -20.03 -41.09 -16.71
C GLU A 326 -19.23 -41.21 -18.02
N GLU A 327 -19.27 -40.18 -18.88
CA GLU A 327 -18.49 -40.15 -20.11
C GLU A 327 -16.98 -40.03 -19.85
N GLU A 328 -16.57 -39.18 -18.90
CA GLU A 328 -15.18 -39.09 -18.45
C GLU A 328 -14.70 -40.39 -17.79
N ALA A 329 -15.53 -41.05 -16.99
CA ALA A 329 -15.20 -42.35 -16.40
C ALA A 329 -15.03 -43.44 -17.47
N LYS A 330 -15.88 -43.43 -18.52
CA LYS A 330 -15.74 -44.34 -19.68
C LYS A 330 -14.47 -44.06 -20.49
N LYS A 331 -14.11 -42.78 -20.70
CA LYS A 331 -12.86 -42.38 -21.35
C LYS A 331 -11.63 -42.81 -20.54
N LYS A 332 -11.64 -42.61 -19.22
CA LYS A 332 -10.57 -43.10 -18.31
C LYS A 332 -10.45 -44.61 -18.33
N LYS A 333 -11.56 -45.36 -18.39
CA LYS A 333 -11.53 -46.82 -18.56
C LYS A 333 -10.92 -47.23 -19.91
N LYS A 334 -11.26 -46.55 -21.01
CA LYS A 334 -10.71 -46.84 -22.36
C LYS A 334 -9.20 -46.56 -22.47
N ASN A 335 -8.67 -45.60 -21.71
CA ASN A 335 -7.27 -45.17 -21.77
C ASN A 335 -6.29 -46.03 -20.93
N VAL A 336 -6.72 -47.22 -20.48
CA VAL A 336 -5.90 -48.16 -19.69
C VAL A 336 -5.61 -49.39 -20.54
N SER A 337 -4.33 -49.69 -20.74
CA SER A 337 -3.86 -50.83 -21.54
C SER A 337 -4.29 -52.17 -20.93
N LYS A 338 -4.44 -53.20 -21.78
CA LYS A 338 -4.86 -54.56 -21.34
C LYS A 338 -4.00 -55.10 -20.20
N GLY A 339 -2.68 -54.88 -20.24
CA GLY A 339 -1.76 -55.32 -19.18
C GLY A 339 -2.02 -54.69 -17.82
N VAL A 340 -2.37 -53.40 -17.77
CA VAL A 340 -2.73 -52.72 -16.51
C VAL A 340 -4.07 -53.22 -15.96
N ARG A 341 -5.01 -53.59 -16.83
CA ARG A 341 -6.28 -54.21 -16.39
C ARG A 341 -6.08 -55.62 -15.82
N GLU A 342 -5.20 -56.43 -16.41
CA GLU A 342 -4.88 -57.76 -15.87
C GLU A 342 -4.12 -57.67 -14.54
N LEU A 343 -3.21 -56.71 -14.39
CA LEU A 343 -2.54 -56.44 -13.11
C LEU A 343 -3.49 -55.91 -12.03
N SER A 344 -4.51 -55.13 -12.39
CA SER A 344 -5.49 -54.58 -11.43
C SER A 344 -6.43 -55.63 -10.82
N LYS A 345 -6.54 -56.83 -11.42
CA LYS A 345 -7.34 -57.94 -10.89
C LYS A 345 -6.66 -58.68 -9.75
N VAL A 346 -5.36 -58.43 -9.53
CA VAL A 346 -4.62 -59.03 -8.42
C VAL A 346 -4.96 -58.24 -7.15
N ASN A 347 -5.43 -58.94 -6.11
CA ASN A 347 -5.81 -58.32 -4.84
C ASN A 347 -4.56 -57.83 -4.09
N THR A 348 -4.30 -56.52 -4.14
CA THR A 348 -3.15 -55.87 -3.49
C THR A 348 -3.38 -55.53 -2.01
N ARG A 349 -4.52 -55.97 -1.44
CA ARG A 349 -4.89 -55.68 -0.05
C ARG A 349 -4.06 -56.54 0.91
N GLY A 350 -2.94 -55.99 1.38
CA GLY A 350 -2.02 -56.64 2.33
C GLY A 350 -0.54 -56.59 1.94
N MET A 351 -0.21 -56.19 0.70
CA MET A 351 1.19 -55.98 0.31
C MET A 351 1.70 -54.63 0.83
N ALA A 352 2.84 -54.66 1.53
CA ALA A 352 3.55 -53.45 1.91
C ALA A 352 3.97 -52.65 0.66
N LYS A 353 3.67 -51.36 0.64
CA LYS A 353 4.06 -50.49 -0.48
C LYS A 353 5.59 -50.40 -0.52
N LEU A 354 6.20 -50.53 -1.70
CA LEU A 354 7.66 -50.42 -1.90
C LEU A 354 8.28 -49.17 -1.24
N THR A 355 7.52 -48.08 -1.15
CA THR A 355 7.92 -46.84 -0.47
C THR A 355 8.10 -46.98 1.05
N SER A 356 7.58 -48.02 1.70
CA SER A 356 7.81 -48.28 3.12
C SER A 356 9.18 -48.91 3.41
N PHE A 357 9.83 -49.49 2.40
CA PHE A 357 11.16 -50.11 2.54
C PHE A 357 12.32 -49.12 2.39
N PHE A 358 12.06 -47.91 1.89
CA PHE A 358 13.08 -46.88 1.64
C PHE A 358 12.96 -45.68 2.59
N LYS A 359 12.61 -45.90 3.86
CA LYS A 359 12.70 -44.84 4.87
C LYS A 359 14.15 -44.68 5.34
N LYS A 360 14.65 -43.45 5.32
CA LYS A 360 15.99 -43.06 5.77
C LYS A 360 16.13 -43.35 7.28
N LYS A 361 17.17 -44.07 7.68
CA LYS A 361 17.46 -44.44 9.08
C LYS A 361 17.67 -43.17 9.92
N GLU A 362 16.85 -42.96 10.94
CA GLU A 362 17.07 -41.93 11.95
C GLU A 362 18.28 -42.34 12.81
N ALA A 363 19.24 -41.43 12.95
CA ALA A 363 20.47 -41.64 13.70
C ALA A 363 20.16 -41.61 15.20
N ALA A 364 20.67 -42.61 15.93
CA ALA A 364 20.73 -42.60 17.39
C ALA A 364 21.99 -41.86 17.85
#